data_AF-A0A1I3LMX2-F1
#
_entry.id   AF-A0A1I3LMX2-F1
#
_cell.length_a   1.000
_cell.length_b   1.000
_cell.length_c   1.000
_cell.angle_alpha   90.00
_cell.angle_beta   90.00
_cell.angle_gamma   90.00
#
_symmetry.space_group_name_H-M   'P 1'
#
loop_
_entity.id
_entity.type
_entity.pdbx_description
1 polymer ?
#
loop_
_entity_poly.entity_id
_entity_poly.type
_entity_poly.pdbx_seq_one_letter_code
_entity_poly.pdbx_strand_id
1 'polypeptide(L)'
;MRIFKDLDLVEQLGSGIPRILQAYPKDCFYFSENFLRITLPSTESVIRTMQDTMQDTMQVRELLKVFTGIHTREELQQILGLANRDYFRKFYLKPAIEANLIGLTLPDKPTSSKQQYFLTQKGEEFVRLLKKD
;
A
#
# COMPACT_ATOMS: atom_id res chain seq x y z
N MET A 1 -23.20 8.64 26.60
CA MET A 1 -24.11 7.86 25.72
C MET A 1 -25.12 6.98 26.46
N ARG A 2 -24.81 6.39 27.63
CA ARG A 2 -25.80 5.68 28.47
C ARG A 2 -26.98 6.58 28.88
N ILE A 3 -26.69 7.87 29.09
CA ILE A 3 -27.65 8.94 29.42
C ILE A 3 -28.87 8.97 28.50
N PHE A 4 -28.74 8.75 27.18
CA PHE A 4 -29.90 8.82 26.27
C PHE A 4 -30.84 7.62 26.39
N LYS A 5 -30.27 6.44 26.70
CA LYS A 5 -31.08 5.26 27.00
C LYS A 5 -31.72 5.42 28.38
N ASP A 6 -30.98 5.92 29.36
CA ASP A 6 -31.46 6.13 30.73
C ASP A 6 -32.55 7.23 30.81
N LEU A 7 -32.61 8.13 29.81
CA LEU A 7 -33.64 9.15 29.65
C LEU A 7 -34.80 8.72 28.71
N ASP A 8 -34.86 7.44 28.32
CA ASP A 8 -35.85 6.88 27.37
C ASP A 8 -35.93 7.61 26.02
N LEU A 9 -34.86 8.30 25.62
CA LEU A 9 -34.78 8.99 24.33
C LEU A 9 -34.44 8.04 23.16
N VAL A 10 -34.00 6.82 23.47
CA VAL A 10 -33.70 5.75 22.50
C VAL A 10 -34.02 4.36 23.08
N GLU A 11 -34.60 3.48 22.26
CA GLU A 11 -34.97 2.11 22.67
C GLU A 11 -33.74 1.22 22.95
N GLN A 12 -32.71 1.33 22.12
CA GLN A 12 -31.48 0.54 22.25
C GLN A 12 -30.25 1.35 21.85
N LEU A 13 -29.13 1.08 22.54
CA LEU A 13 -27.83 1.55 22.09
C LEU A 13 -27.35 0.61 21.00
N GLY A 14 -27.03 1.14 19.82
CA GLY A 14 -26.38 0.37 18.77
C GLY A 14 -25.09 -0.29 19.26
N SER A 15 -24.81 -1.51 18.80
CA SER A 15 -23.67 -2.32 19.26
C SER A 15 -22.28 -1.74 18.94
N GLY A 16 -22.20 -0.72 18.09
CA GLY A 16 -20.95 -0.10 17.65
C GLY A 16 -20.15 0.56 18.79
N ILE A 17 -20.80 1.35 19.64
CA ILE A 17 -20.11 2.05 20.74
C ILE A 17 -19.56 1.06 21.78
N PRO A 18 -20.32 0.05 22.25
CA PRO A 18 -19.76 -1.01 23.10
C PRO A 18 -18.56 -1.73 22.47
N ARG A 19 -18.62 -2.08 21.18
CA ARG A 19 -17.50 -2.76 20.50
C ARG A 19 -16.25 -1.88 20.41
N ILE A 20 -16.40 -0.60 20.09
CA ILE A 20 -15.28 0.34 20.00
C ILE A 20 -14.60 0.48 21.37
N LEU A 21 -15.37 0.62 22.44
CA LEU A 21 -14.85 0.74 23.80
C LEU A 21 -14.23 -0.55 24.36
N GLN A 22 -14.55 -1.71 23.77
CA GLN A 22 -13.89 -2.99 24.07
C GLN A 22 -12.61 -3.18 23.27
N ALA A 23 -12.59 -2.72 22.01
CA ALA A 23 -11.48 -2.90 21.10
C ALA A 23 -10.32 -1.93 21.36
N TYR A 24 -10.62 -0.71 21.84
CA TYR A 24 -9.61 0.32 22.07
C TYR A 24 -9.50 0.67 23.55
N PRO A 25 -8.28 0.83 24.07
CA PRO A 25 -8.06 1.21 25.45
C PRO A 25 -8.55 2.65 25.72
N LYS A 26 -8.87 2.94 26.99
CA LYS A 26 -9.54 4.20 27.39
C LYS A 26 -8.68 5.45 27.16
N ASP A 27 -7.37 5.29 27.12
CA ASP A 27 -6.38 6.33 26.83
C ASP A 27 -6.46 6.86 25.38
N CYS A 28 -7.08 6.13 24.46
CA CYS A 28 -7.41 6.62 23.12
C CYS A 28 -8.48 7.73 23.12
N PHE A 29 -9.19 7.97 24.22
CA PHE A 29 -10.31 8.90 24.30
C PHE A 29 -10.04 10.02 25.30
N TYR A 30 -10.06 11.26 24.80
CA TYR A 30 -9.96 12.47 25.61
C TYR A 30 -11.26 13.26 25.57
N PHE A 31 -11.92 13.37 26.72
CA PHE A 31 -13.17 14.11 26.90
C PHE A 31 -12.86 15.51 27.43
N SER A 32 -13.32 16.54 26.74
CA SER A 32 -13.34 17.91 27.24
C SER A 32 -14.79 18.38 27.38
N GLU A 33 -14.99 19.58 27.93
CA GLU A 33 -16.33 20.16 28.08
C GLU A 33 -17.05 20.39 26.74
N ASN A 34 -16.30 20.67 25.67
CA ASN A 34 -16.86 21.09 24.38
C ASN A 34 -16.58 20.12 23.23
N PHE A 35 -15.65 19.17 23.39
CA PHE A 35 -15.30 18.23 22.34
C PHE A 35 -14.79 16.89 22.87
N LEU A 36 -14.93 15.87 22.03
CA LEU A 36 -14.29 14.57 22.16
C LEU A 36 -13.11 14.49 21.19
N ARG A 37 -11.92 14.20 21.70
CA ARG A 37 -10.74 13.92 20.88
C ARG A 37 -10.42 12.44 20.99
N ILE A 38 -10.30 11.77 19.84
CA ILE A 38 -9.97 10.35 19.75
C ILE A 38 -8.63 10.22 19.03
N THR A 39 -7.68 9.51 19.64
CA THR A 39 -6.38 9.21 19.03
C THR A 39 -6.22 7.70 18.97
N LEU A 40 -6.48 7.15 17.79
CA LEU A 40 -6.34 5.72 17.53
C LEU A 40 -4.91 5.45 17.02
N PRO A 41 -4.16 4.53 17.62
CA PRO A 41 -2.87 4.13 17.08
C PRO A 41 -3.10 3.50 15.70
N SER A 42 -2.53 4.11 14.67
CA SER A 42 -2.48 3.52 13.33
C SER A 42 -1.23 2.66 13.25
N THR A 43 -1.40 1.36 13.03
CA THR A 43 -0.28 0.42 12.84
C THR A 43 0.37 0.55 11.45
N GLU A 44 0.00 1.56 10.65
CA GLU A 44 0.37 1.77 9.24
C GLU A 44 1.10 0.61 8.55
N SER A 45 0.31 -0.27 7.94
CA SER A 45 0.38 -0.36 6.49
C SER A 45 -1.05 -0.18 5.99
N VAL A 46 -1.25 0.64 4.97
CA VAL A 46 -2.50 0.75 4.25
C VAL A 46 -2.86 -0.68 3.79
N ILE A 47 -3.78 -1.34 4.49
CA ILE A 47 -4.22 -2.69 4.14
C ILE A 47 -5.03 -2.56 2.85
N ARG A 48 -4.32 -2.62 1.72
CA ARG A 48 -4.87 -3.16 0.48
C ARG A 48 -5.38 -4.55 0.83
N THR A 49 -6.61 -4.88 0.44
CA THR A 49 -7.22 -6.19 0.71
C THR A 49 -6.24 -7.32 0.36
N MET A 50 -6.24 -8.43 1.11
CA MET A 50 -5.22 -9.51 0.98
C MET A 50 -5.03 -10.01 -0.46
N GLN A 51 -6.07 -9.95 -1.31
CA GLN A 51 -5.97 -10.25 -2.73
C GLN A 51 -5.08 -9.27 -3.50
N ASP A 52 -5.20 -7.97 -3.22
CA ASP A 52 -4.48 -6.89 -3.89
C ASP A 52 -2.98 -6.93 -3.51
N THR A 53 -2.65 -7.31 -2.26
CA THR A 53 -1.25 -7.51 -1.83
C THR A 53 -0.60 -8.73 -2.49
N MET A 54 -1.32 -9.86 -2.58
CA MET A 54 -0.79 -11.07 -3.22
C MET A 54 -0.56 -10.86 -4.72
N GLN A 55 -1.50 -10.18 -5.39
CA GLN A 55 -1.36 -9.83 -6.80
C GLN A 55 -0.14 -8.92 -7.00
N ASP A 56 -0.06 -7.81 -6.27
CA ASP A 56 1.05 -6.83 -6.36
C ASP A 56 2.40 -7.52 -6.17
N THR A 57 2.47 -8.49 -5.25
CA THR A 57 3.69 -9.28 -5.02
C THR A 57 4.07 -10.13 -6.25
N MET A 58 3.09 -10.73 -6.94
CA MET A 58 3.34 -11.55 -8.13
C MET A 58 3.77 -10.69 -9.33
N GLN A 59 3.12 -9.55 -9.57
CA GLN A 59 3.45 -8.69 -10.71
C GLN A 59 4.83 -8.05 -10.57
N VAL A 60 5.19 -7.62 -9.34
CA VAL A 60 6.54 -7.13 -9.06
C VAL A 60 7.58 -8.23 -9.28
N ARG A 61 7.32 -9.47 -8.86
CA ARG A 61 8.24 -10.60 -9.11
C ARG A 61 8.49 -10.82 -10.60
N GLU A 62 7.44 -10.84 -11.41
CA GLU A 62 7.56 -11.02 -12.86
C GLU A 62 8.32 -9.85 -13.51
N LEU A 63 8.06 -8.60 -13.07
CA LEU A 63 8.79 -7.43 -13.52
C LEU A 63 10.30 -7.54 -13.24
N LEU A 64 10.71 -7.96 -12.04
CA LEU A 64 12.12 -7.98 -11.68
C LEU A 64 12.91 -9.02 -12.48
N LYS A 65 12.28 -10.13 -12.87
CA LYS A 65 12.92 -11.21 -13.64
C LYS A 65 13.32 -10.79 -15.07
N VAL A 66 12.63 -9.81 -15.66
CA VAL A 66 12.88 -9.39 -17.04
C VAL A 66 14.02 -8.38 -17.19
N PHE A 67 14.55 -7.85 -16.09
CA PHE A 67 15.65 -6.89 -16.14
C PHE A 67 16.96 -7.56 -16.56
N THR A 68 17.60 -7.00 -17.60
CA THR A 68 18.93 -7.38 -18.08
C THR A 68 19.91 -6.20 -18.10
N GLY A 69 19.52 -5.08 -17.48
CA GLY A 69 20.26 -3.83 -17.47
C GLY A 69 19.32 -2.64 -17.23
N ILE A 70 19.50 -1.58 -18.00
CA ILE A 70 18.64 -0.39 -17.99
C ILE A 70 17.60 -0.54 -19.10
N HIS A 71 16.32 -0.36 -18.75
CA HIS A 71 15.22 -0.51 -19.69
C HIS A 71 14.27 0.68 -19.67
N THR A 72 13.67 0.95 -20.83
CA THR A 72 12.53 1.86 -20.92
C THR A 72 11.25 1.19 -20.40
N ARG A 73 10.24 2.00 -20.10
CA ARG A 73 8.90 1.50 -19.74
C ARG A 73 8.32 0.65 -20.86
N GLU A 74 8.47 1.10 -22.10
CA GLU A 74 7.98 0.48 -23.32
C GLU A 74 8.60 -0.92 -23.50
N GLU A 75 9.92 -1.05 -23.36
CA GLU A 75 10.61 -2.33 -23.43
C GLU A 75 10.11 -3.31 -22.37
N LEU A 76 10.05 -2.90 -21.09
CA LEU A 76 9.58 -3.76 -20.01
C LEU A 76 8.13 -4.22 -20.25
N GLN A 77 7.27 -3.31 -20.72
CA GLN A 77 5.89 -3.62 -21.06
C GLN A 77 5.82 -4.64 -22.22
N GLN A 78 6.65 -4.48 -23.25
CA GLN A 78 6.71 -5.40 -24.40
C GLN A 78 7.21 -6.79 -24.00
N ILE A 79 8.27 -6.87 -23.19
CA ILE A 79 8.84 -8.14 -22.73
C ILE A 79 7.81 -8.93 -21.91
N LEU A 80 7.02 -8.23 -21.08
CA LEU A 80 5.95 -8.84 -20.28
C LEU A 80 4.65 -9.11 -21.08
N GLY A 81 4.59 -8.72 -22.37
CA GLY A 81 3.41 -8.93 -23.21
C GLY A 81 2.16 -8.16 -22.77
N LEU A 82 2.32 -7.04 -22.05
CA LEU A 82 1.20 -6.28 -21.51
C LEU A 82 0.73 -5.21 -22.50
N ALA A 83 -0.57 -5.15 -22.80
CA ALA A 83 -1.11 -4.15 -23.71
C ALA A 83 -1.43 -2.81 -23.00
N ASN A 84 -1.94 -2.88 -21.77
CA ASN A 84 -2.45 -1.71 -21.06
C ASN A 84 -1.33 -0.98 -20.29
N ARG A 85 -1.01 0.24 -20.75
CA ARG A 85 0.00 1.12 -20.14
C ARG A 85 -0.32 1.49 -18.69
N ASP A 86 -1.56 1.89 -18.42
CA ASP A 86 -1.93 2.41 -17.10
C ASP A 86 -1.96 1.27 -16.07
N TYR A 87 -2.38 0.08 -16.50
CA TYR A 87 -2.28 -1.15 -15.72
C TYR A 87 -0.81 -1.48 -15.39
N PHE A 88 0.06 -1.50 -16.39
CA PHE A 88 1.50 -1.76 -16.18
C PHE A 88 2.11 -0.75 -15.19
N ARG A 89 1.82 0.55 -15.36
CA ARG A 89 2.34 1.57 -14.45
C ARG A 89 1.84 1.38 -13.02
N LYS A 90 0.55 1.10 -12.84
CA LYS A 90 -0.10 1.04 -11.53
C LYS A 90 0.27 -0.22 -10.74
N PHE A 91 0.39 -1.37 -11.41
CA PHE A 91 0.52 -2.67 -10.74
C PHE A 91 1.92 -3.29 -10.87
N TYR A 92 2.78 -2.80 -11.76
CA TYR A 92 4.15 -3.31 -11.91
C TYR A 92 5.17 -2.26 -11.48
N LEU A 93 5.23 -1.13 -12.20
CA LEU A 93 6.28 -0.12 -11.96
C LEU A 93 6.13 0.58 -10.62
N LYS A 94 4.95 1.16 -10.34
CA LYS A 94 4.76 1.97 -9.13
C LYS A 94 5.03 1.16 -7.84
N PRO A 95 4.50 -0.06 -7.66
CA PRO A 95 4.81 -0.87 -6.48
C PRO A 95 6.29 -1.24 -6.38
N ALA A 96 6.96 -1.55 -7.50
CA ALA A 96 8.39 -1.88 -7.50
C ALA A 96 9.28 -0.67 -7.14
N ILE A 97 8.90 0.54 -7.57
CA ILE A 97 9.57 1.80 -7.21
C ILE A 97 9.34 2.13 -5.73
N GLU A 98 8.09 2.03 -5.26
CA GLU A 98 7.73 2.29 -3.87
C GLU A 98 8.43 1.31 -2.91
N ALA A 99 8.61 0.06 -3.33
CA ALA A 99 9.37 -0.95 -2.61
C ALA A 99 10.91 -0.76 -2.71
N ASN A 100 11.38 0.22 -3.49
CA ASN A 100 12.79 0.49 -3.78
C ASN A 100 13.54 -0.71 -4.40
N LEU A 101 12.83 -1.54 -5.18
CA LEU A 101 13.40 -2.69 -5.90
C LEU A 101 13.92 -2.26 -7.27
N ILE A 102 13.33 -1.21 -7.85
CA ILE A 102 13.81 -0.59 -9.08
C ILE A 102 14.04 0.91 -8.87
N GLY A 103 15.06 1.43 -9.54
CA GLY A 103 15.46 2.84 -9.53
C GLY A 103 15.06 3.58 -10.81
N LEU A 104 15.11 4.91 -10.74
CA LEU A 104 14.88 5.84 -11.84
C LEU A 104 16.22 6.40 -12.31
N THR A 105 16.50 6.43 -13.61
CA THR A 105 17.73 7.06 -14.12
C THR A 105 17.67 8.60 -14.06
N LEU A 106 16.47 9.18 -14.16
CA LEU A 106 16.21 10.61 -14.01
C LEU A 106 15.30 10.85 -12.79
N PRO A 107 15.86 10.91 -11.57
CA PRO A 107 15.07 11.11 -10.35
C PRO A 107 14.41 12.49 -10.29
N ASP A 108 15.07 13.54 -10.78
CA ASP A 108 14.54 14.91 -10.76
C ASP A 108 13.37 15.12 -11.74
N LYS A 109 13.24 14.24 -12.73
CA LYS A 109 12.21 14.31 -13.78
C LYS A 109 11.53 12.95 -13.97
N PRO A 110 10.73 12.49 -12.99
CA PRO A 110 10.18 11.14 -12.97
C PRO A 110 9.17 10.87 -14.10
N THR A 111 8.59 11.93 -14.69
CA THR A 111 7.64 11.86 -15.82
C THR A 111 8.30 12.09 -17.17
N SER A 112 9.63 12.15 -17.23
CA SER A 112 10.38 12.33 -18.48
C SER A 112 10.08 11.23 -19.49
N SER A 113 9.93 11.58 -20.76
CA SER A 113 9.84 10.60 -21.85
C SER A 113 11.12 9.80 -22.04
N LYS A 114 12.26 10.32 -21.57
CA LYS A 114 13.57 9.66 -21.58
C LYS A 114 13.83 8.84 -20.31
N GLN A 115 12.80 8.63 -19.48
CA GLN A 115 12.98 7.90 -18.23
C GLN A 115 13.29 6.43 -18.50
N GLN A 116 14.29 5.92 -17.78
CA GLN A 116 14.62 4.51 -17.77
C GLN A 116 14.68 3.98 -16.34
N TYR A 117 14.59 2.67 -16.22
CA TYR A 117 14.53 1.96 -14.96
C TYR A 117 15.66 0.93 -14.89
N PHE A 118 16.14 0.66 -13.69
CA PHE A 118 17.18 -0.34 -13.43
C PHE A 118 16.93 -1.03 -12.09
N LEU A 119 17.49 -2.22 -11.90
CA LEU A 119 17.43 -2.92 -10.61
C LEU A 119 18.31 -2.20 -9.58
N THR A 120 17.77 -1.95 -8.40
CA THR A 120 18.60 -1.51 -7.26
C THR A 120 19.30 -2.71 -6.64
N GLN A 121 20.27 -2.47 -5.75
CA GLN A 121 20.89 -3.52 -4.95
C GLN A 121 19.83 -4.39 -4.23
N LYS A 122 18.80 -3.76 -3.65
CA LYS A 122 17.69 -4.45 -3.01
C LYS A 122 16.89 -5.31 -4.00
N GLY A 123 16.66 -4.81 -5.21
CA GLY A 123 16.02 -5.56 -6.30
C GLY A 123 16.83 -6.79 -6.71
N GLU A 124 18.15 -6.65 -6.85
CA GLU A 124 19.03 -7.78 -7.18
C GLU A 124 19.04 -8.85 -6.09
N GLU A 125 19.15 -8.46 -4.82
CA GLU A 125 19.07 -9.38 -3.68
C GLU A 125 17.72 -10.11 -3.66
N PHE A 126 16.62 -9.41 -3.95
CA PHE A 126 15.31 -10.00 -4.04
C PHE A 126 15.22 -11.04 -5.17
N VAL A 127 15.75 -10.72 -6.36
CA VAL A 127 15.81 -11.68 -7.47
C VAL A 127 16.66 -12.91 -7.11
N ARG A 128 17.76 -12.73 -6.37
CA ARG A 128 18.57 -13.87 -5.89
C ARG A 128 17.81 -14.76 -4.92
N LEU A 129 17.02 -14.18 -4.02
CA LEU A 129 16.15 -14.94 -3.10
C LEU A 129 15.10 -15.74 -3.86
N LEU A 130 14.47 -15.16 -4.88
CA LEU A 130 13.47 -15.85 -5.72
C LEU A 130 14.03 -17.03 -6.51
N LYS A 131 15.33 -17.08 -6.80
CA LYS A 131 15.98 -18.20 -7.50
C LYS A 131 16.33 -19.36 -6.57
N LYS A 132 16.18 -19.18 -5.26
CA LYS A 132 16.55 -20.16 -4.24
C LYS A 132 15.35 -21.02 -3.80
N ASP A 133 14.14 -20.59 -4.10
CA ASP A 133 12.89 -21.35 -3.98
C ASP A 133 12.61 -22.16 -5.26
#